data_AF-A0A6L2PI29-F1
#
_entry.id   AF-A0A6L2PI29-F1
#
_cell.length_a   1.000
_cell.length_b   1.000
_cell.length_c   1.000
_cell.angle_alpha   90.00
_cell.angle_beta   90.00
_cell.angle_gamma   90.00
#
_symmetry.space_group_name_H-M   'P 1'
#
loop_
_entity.id
_entity.type
_entity.pdbx_description
1 polymer ?
#
loop_
_entity_poly.entity_id
_entity_poly.type
_entity_poly.pdbx_seq_one_letter_code
_entity_poly.pdbx_strand_id
1 'polypeptide(L)'
;MDESRQKTTDECDIVHLVSHVGDDHLEDDNKGAEEVGRMNDSGGLKGIGMTCFYFNSKVVDCHRHTTVLVPAYLCSKENKQLTQNEKWIYEEEARKVKEGDKLNLENKYTSQGKSYAEVEREKNEAIDQLNKMNHEVESTVRSLDYSSSLQTYPFHLIHVNYYCRQENGSFTPCEIALAEFRFLDGIRRVYHTLIDPGNIPLGYKFEAVTHSQQTHQIPVPPEEFGGERDYVKILYDIKRFLVGSGRGVSSMPPLYTRPDCEDAVKNVLWGLQDCVQLDNANAADMFRVYSLPKLFYELRNACVPDKPGAVGFPAFSLAEDEIERDVFKFRKGISCEVGDFICC
;
A
#
# COMPACT_ATOMS: atom_id res chain seq x y z
N MET A 1 64.14 -13.44 1.74
CA MET A 1 63.98 -14.91 1.82
C MET A 1 62.84 -15.14 2.80
N ASP A 2 61.59 -14.79 2.49
CA ASP A 2 60.79 -14.93 1.24
C ASP A 2 60.00 -16.25 1.21
N GLU A 3 58.85 -16.25 0.51
CA GLU A 3 57.79 -17.27 0.44
C GLU A 3 56.95 -17.42 1.75
N SER A 4 55.65 -17.10 1.86
CA SER A 4 54.49 -16.90 0.95
C SER A 4 53.67 -18.15 0.59
N ARG A 5 52.33 -17.98 0.53
CA ARG A 5 51.27 -18.87 -0.01
C ARG A 5 50.92 -20.14 0.82
N GLN A 6 49.68 -20.66 0.82
CA GLN A 6 48.40 -20.19 0.25
C GLN A 6 47.15 -20.74 1.00
N LYS A 7 45.98 -20.16 0.71
CA LYS A 7 44.64 -20.67 1.08
C LYS A 7 44.29 -21.94 0.28
N THR A 8 43.43 -22.80 0.85
CA THR A 8 42.28 -23.39 0.13
C THR A 8 41.04 -23.40 1.03
N THR A 9 39.88 -23.20 0.42
CA THR A 9 38.54 -23.25 1.02
C THR A 9 37.83 -24.48 0.44
N ASP A 10 37.20 -25.30 1.28
CA ASP A 10 36.39 -26.42 0.78
C ASP A 10 34.99 -25.95 0.38
N GLU A 11 34.54 -26.45 -0.77
CA GLU A 11 33.27 -26.10 -1.42
C GLU A 11 32.12 -27.03 -1.00
N CYS A 12 30.89 -26.61 -1.31
CA CYS A 12 29.68 -27.38 -1.08
C CYS A 12 29.51 -28.51 -2.11
N ASP A 13 29.07 -29.69 -1.68
CA ASP A 13 28.38 -30.65 -2.53
C ASP A 13 26.88 -30.69 -2.19
N ILE A 14 26.05 -30.30 -3.16
CA ILE A 14 24.59 -30.47 -3.14
C ILE A 14 24.23 -31.29 -4.37
N VAL A 15 23.74 -32.53 -4.16
CA VAL A 15 23.29 -33.40 -5.25
C VAL A 15 21.98 -34.09 -4.89
N HIS A 16 20.95 -33.79 -5.69
CA HIS A 16 19.66 -34.49 -5.93
C HIS A 16 19.00 -35.38 -4.86
N LEU A 17 17.69 -35.16 -4.67
CA LEU A 17 16.68 -36.15 -5.08
C LEU A 17 15.33 -35.48 -5.38
N VAL A 18 14.52 -36.11 -6.24
CA VAL A 18 13.28 -35.58 -6.84
C VAL A 18 12.14 -36.58 -6.65
N SER A 19 10.92 -36.04 -6.55
CA SER A 19 9.59 -36.67 -6.66
C SER A 19 9.23 -37.86 -5.76
N HIS A 20 8.08 -37.73 -5.08
CA HIS A 20 6.87 -38.54 -5.32
C HIS A 20 5.66 -37.79 -4.73
N VAL A 21 4.65 -37.54 -5.56
CA VAL A 21 3.30 -37.15 -5.12
C VAL A 21 2.39 -38.27 -5.59
N GLY A 22 1.63 -38.86 -4.67
CA GLY A 22 0.60 -39.84 -4.99
C GLY A 22 -0.74 -39.16 -5.19
N ASP A 23 -1.50 -39.63 -6.18
CA ASP A 23 -2.91 -39.32 -6.32
C ASP A 23 -3.71 -39.88 -5.14
N ASP A 24 -4.75 -39.17 -4.71
CA ASP A 24 -5.89 -39.79 -4.04
C ASP A 24 -7.19 -39.09 -4.44
N HIS A 25 -8.20 -39.90 -4.74
CA HIS A 25 -9.54 -39.47 -5.13
C HIS A 25 -10.32 -38.91 -3.94
N LEU A 26 -11.28 -38.02 -4.21
CA LEU A 26 -12.57 -38.03 -3.52
C LEU A 26 -13.67 -37.53 -4.48
N GLU A 27 -14.67 -38.39 -4.68
CA GLU A 27 -15.97 -38.05 -5.27
C GLU A 27 -16.84 -37.35 -4.21
N ASP A 28 -17.82 -36.54 -4.60
CA ASP A 28 -19.14 -36.67 -3.98
C ASP A 28 -20.29 -36.09 -4.82
N ASP A 29 -21.41 -36.80 -4.80
CA ASP A 29 -22.69 -36.45 -5.43
C ASP A 29 -23.50 -35.51 -4.52
N ASN A 30 -24.25 -34.54 -5.10
CA ASN A 30 -25.71 -34.66 -4.97
C ASN A 30 -26.59 -33.80 -5.89
N LYS A 31 -27.72 -34.45 -6.19
CA LYS A 31 -28.89 -34.02 -6.94
C LYS A 31 -29.65 -32.87 -6.27
N GLY A 32 -30.42 -32.13 -7.07
CA GLY A 32 -31.37 -31.13 -6.59
C GLY A 32 -32.76 -31.68 -6.27
N ALA A 33 -33.71 -30.78 -6.04
CA ALA A 33 -35.15 -31.08 -5.98
C ALA A 33 -35.98 -29.86 -6.41
N GLU A 34 -36.99 -30.11 -7.25
CA GLU A 34 -38.04 -29.16 -7.63
C GLU A 34 -39.25 -29.23 -6.69
N GLU A 35 -40.00 -28.13 -6.67
CA GLU A 35 -41.47 -28.02 -6.59
C GLU A 35 -42.33 -28.40 -5.35
N VAL A 36 -43.13 -27.38 -4.98
CA VAL A 36 -44.60 -27.40 -4.70
C VAL A 36 -45.13 -27.86 -3.33
N GLY A 37 -45.83 -26.94 -2.66
CA GLY A 37 -46.64 -27.22 -1.46
C GLY A 37 -47.39 -26.01 -0.85
N ARG A 38 -48.51 -25.59 -1.47
CA ARG A 38 -49.55 -24.69 -0.89
C ARG A 38 -49.83 -25.07 0.59
N MET A 39 -49.90 -24.18 1.59
CA MET A 39 -50.86 -23.07 1.86
C MET A 39 -50.55 -22.49 3.29
N ASN A 40 -51.11 -21.41 3.86
CA ASN A 40 -52.25 -20.54 3.53
C ASN A 40 -52.11 -19.11 4.17
N ASP A 41 -53.20 -18.32 4.15
CA ASP A 41 -53.38 -16.94 4.67
C ASP A 41 -53.10 -16.64 6.16
N SER A 42 -52.55 -15.43 6.41
CA SER A 42 -53.21 -14.38 7.20
C SER A 42 -52.59 -13.00 6.92
N GLY A 43 -53.38 -11.92 7.00
CA GLY A 43 -52.97 -10.56 6.63
C GLY A 43 -51.90 -9.96 7.56
N GLY A 44 -51.17 -8.90 7.19
CA GLY A 44 -51.34 -8.02 6.04
C GLY A 44 -51.16 -6.57 6.47
N LEU A 45 -50.04 -5.94 6.08
CA LEU A 45 -49.76 -4.50 6.19
C LEU A 45 -48.58 -4.17 5.26
N LYS A 46 -48.89 -3.73 4.02
CA LYS A 46 -47.86 -3.22 3.11
C LYS A 46 -47.45 -1.82 3.57
N GLY A 47 -46.21 -1.68 4.05
CA GLY A 47 -45.63 -0.38 4.39
C GLY A 47 -45.52 0.49 3.14
N ILE A 48 -46.24 1.61 3.13
CA ILE A 48 -46.17 2.60 2.05
C ILE A 48 -44.92 3.45 2.29
N GLY A 49 -43.90 3.27 1.45
CA GLY A 49 -42.67 4.07 1.50
C GLY A 49 -42.96 5.54 1.21
N MET A 50 -42.93 6.39 2.24
CA MET A 50 -43.28 7.79 2.12
C MET A 50 -42.08 8.61 1.62
N THR A 51 -42.01 8.80 0.29
CA THR A 51 -40.97 9.63 -0.34
C THR A 51 -41.18 11.10 0.06
N CYS A 52 -40.19 11.71 0.73
CA CYS A 52 -40.27 13.11 1.12
C CYS A 52 -39.84 14.02 -0.04
N PHE A 53 -40.72 14.94 -0.45
CA PHE A 53 -40.42 15.91 -1.52
C PHE A 53 -39.72 17.14 -0.93
N TYR A 54 -38.55 17.50 -1.46
CA TYR A 54 -37.89 18.77 -1.15
C TYR A 54 -38.42 19.86 -2.07
N PHE A 55 -39.11 20.85 -1.50
CA PHE A 55 -39.43 22.09 -2.21
C PHE A 55 -38.18 22.98 -2.26
N ASN A 56 -37.77 23.35 -3.48
CA ASN A 56 -36.56 24.16 -3.69
C ASN A 56 -36.88 25.66 -3.51
N SER A 57 -37.04 26.10 -2.27
CA SER A 57 -37.10 27.54 -1.94
C SER A 57 -35.69 28.11 -1.87
N LYS A 58 -35.41 29.14 -2.67
CA LYS A 58 -34.12 29.84 -2.74
C LYS A 58 -33.55 30.15 -1.36
N VAL A 59 -32.40 29.56 -1.04
CA VAL A 59 -31.64 29.90 0.17
C VAL A 59 -31.10 31.31 0.03
N VAL A 60 -31.58 32.22 0.87
CA VAL A 60 -30.92 33.49 1.15
C VAL A 60 -30.02 33.26 2.36
N ASP A 61 -28.76 33.64 2.24
CA ASP A 61 -27.75 33.50 3.29
C ASP A 61 -28.21 34.09 4.63
N CYS A 62 -28.21 33.29 5.68
CA CYS A 62 -28.17 33.79 7.04
C CYS A 62 -27.59 32.75 8.01
N HIS A 63 -26.46 33.09 8.64
CA HIS A 63 -25.89 32.30 9.73
C HIS A 63 -26.84 32.23 10.94
N ARG A 64 -27.45 31.06 11.17
CA ARG A 64 -27.78 30.52 12.52
C ARG A 64 -28.38 29.11 12.43
N HIS A 65 -27.89 28.21 13.29
CA HIS A 65 -28.50 26.90 13.51
C HIS A 65 -29.98 27.05 13.84
N THR A 66 -30.85 26.59 12.93
CA THR A 66 -32.29 26.51 13.14
C THR A 66 -32.76 25.13 12.71
N THR A 67 -33.16 24.30 13.66
CA THR A 67 -33.61 22.92 13.40
C THR A 67 -34.90 22.94 12.58
N VAL A 68 -34.85 22.54 11.31
CA VAL A 68 -36.00 22.56 10.39
C VAL A 68 -36.94 21.37 10.67
N LEU A 69 -37.70 21.47 11.76
CA LEU A 69 -38.77 20.52 12.13
C LEU A 69 -40.13 20.84 11.47
N VAL A 70 -40.14 21.68 10.42
CA VAL A 70 -41.36 22.12 9.73
C VAL A 70 -41.21 22.02 8.19
N PRO A 71 -41.22 20.80 7.63
CA PRO A 71 -41.89 20.64 6.31
C PRO A 71 -42.86 19.45 6.21
N ALA A 72 -42.69 18.39 7.02
CA ALA A 72 -43.37 17.11 6.79
C ALA A 72 -44.90 17.14 7.00
N TYR A 73 -45.39 17.91 7.98
CA TYR A 73 -46.81 17.87 8.38
C TYR A 73 -47.76 18.54 7.37
N LEU A 74 -47.35 19.62 6.70
CA LEU A 74 -48.19 20.35 5.75
C LEU A 74 -48.40 19.57 4.45
N CYS A 75 -47.35 18.97 3.91
CA CYS A 75 -47.37 18.15 2.69
C CYS A 75 -48.41 16.99 2.76
N SER A 76 -48.71 16.49 3.97
CA SER A 76 -49.63 15.36 4.18
C SER A 76 -51.12 15.65 3.93
N LYS A 77 -51.56 16.92 3.99
CA LYS A 77 -52.98 17.30 3.84
C LYS A 77 -53.35 17.61 2.39
N GLU A 78 -52.52 18.35 1.69
CA GLU A 78 -52.78 18.77 0.30
C GLU A 78 -52.61 17.59 -0.68
N ASN A 79 -51.63 16.70 -0.44
CA ASN A 79 -51.42 15.48 -1.24
C ASN A 79 -52.60 14.47 -1.14
N LYS A 80 -53.49 14.60 -0.14
CA LYS A 80 -54.74 13.83 -0.08
C LYS A 80 -55.86 14.39 -0.97
N GLN A 81 -55.73 15.63 -1.47
CA GLN A 81 -56.73 16.29 -2.31
C GLN A 81 -56.36 16.26 -3.81
N LEU A 82 -55.09 16.02 -4.14
CA LEU A 82 -54.64 15.84 -5.54
C LEU A 82 -55.27 14.60 -6.19
N THR A 83 -55.77 14.78 -7.41
CA THR A 83 -56.23 13.69 -8.28
C THR A 83 -55.07 12.81 -8.76
N GLN A 84 -55.38 11.63 -9.30
CA GLN A 84 -54.34 10.70 -9.76
C GLN A 84 -53.48 11.28 -10.89
N ASN A 85 -54.06 12.10 -11.77
CA ASN A 85 -53.31 12.76 -12.85
C ASN A 85 -52.36 13.83 -12.32
N GLU A 86 -52.77 14.61 -11.32
CA GLU A 86 -51.92 15.64 -10.71
C GLU A 86 -50.76 15.01 -9.95
N LYS A 87 -51.00 13.89 -9.23
CA LYS A 87 -49.94 13.10 -8.59
C LYS A 87 -48.93 12.57 -9.60
N TRP A 88 -49.41 12.06 -10.73
CA TRP A 88 -48.55 11.53 -11.79
C TRP A 88 -47.59 12.60 -12.34
N ILE A 89 -48.02 13.86 -12.45
CA ILE A 89 -47.14 14.97 -12.87
C ILE A 89 -45.97 15.15 -11.89
N TYR A 90 -46.24 15.19 -10.58
CA TYR A 90 -45.19 15.33 -9.56
C TYR A 90 -44.29 14.08 -9.44
N GLU A 91 -44.85 12.87 -9.61
CA GLU A 91 -44.08 11.62 -9.64
C GLU A 91 -43.16 11.56 -10.87
N GLU A 92 -43.62 12.03 -12.02
CA GLU A 92 -42.87 12.11 -13.27
C GLU A 92 -41.77 13.20 -13.23
N GLU A 93 -42.02 14.36 -12.62
CA GLU A 93 -40.97 15.35 -12.32
C GLU A 93 -39.92 14.80 -11.35
N ALA A 94 -40.35 14.17 -10.24
CA ALA A 94 -39.43 13.57 -9.29
C ALA A 94 -38.63 12.41 -9.90
N ARG A 95 -39.20 11.68 -10.86
CA ARG A 95 -38.50 10.66 -11.66
C ARG A 95 -37.43 11.30 -12.53
N LYS A 96 -37.76 12.37 -13.27
CA LYS A 96 -36.80 13.11 -14.11
C LYS A 96 -35.65 13.72 -13.33
N VAL A 97 -35.93 14.31 -12.16
CA VAL A 97 -34.88 14.83 -11.25
C VAL A 97 -33.98 13.68 -10.77
N LYS A 98 -34.55 12.57 -10.29
CA LYS A 98 -33.78 11.37 -9.90
C LYS A 98 -32.99 10.74 -11.05
N GLU A 99 -33.45 10.85 -12.28
CA GLU A 99 -32.74 10.37 -13.48
C GLU A 99 -31.58 11.29 -13.89
N GLY A 100 -31.73 12.62 -13.75
CA GLY A 100 -30.63 13.57 -13.89
C GLY A 100 -29.57 13.40 -12.79
N ASP A 101 -30.01 13.35 -11.53
CA ASP A 101 -29.14 13.15 -10.36
C ASP A 101 -28.46 11.77 -10.35
N LYS A 102 -29.01 10.77 -11.05
CA LYS A 102 -28.36 9.45 -11.19
C LYS A 102 -26.98 9.55 -11.84
N LEU A 103 -26.78 10.49 -12.77
CA LEU A 103 -25.52 10.68 -13.48
C LEU A 103 -24.62 11.76 -12.85
N ASN A 104 -25.17 12.63 -12.00
CA ASN A 104 -24.39 13.64 -11.30
C ASN A 104 -23.69 13.04 -10.06
N LEU A 105 -22.39 12.77 -10.19
CA LEU A 105 -21.55 12.24 -9.11
C LEU A 105 -20.97 13.32 -8.18
N GLU A 106 -21.00 14.59 -8.57
CA GLU A 106 -20.53 15.71 -7.74
C GLU A 106 -21.51 16.02 -6.60
N ASN A 107 -22.82 15.93 -6.87
CA ASN A 107 -23.88 16.24 -5.90
C ASN A 107 -24.31 15.06 -5.02
N LYS A 108 -23.68 13.89 -5.18
CA LYS A 108 -23.85 12.76 -4.26
C LYS A 108 -22.68 12.71 -3.31
N TYR A 109 -22.96 12.48 -2.03
CA TYR A 109 -21.95 12.48 -0.99
C TYR A 109 -21.93 11.14 -0.23
N THR A 110 -20.75 10.74 0.23
CA THR A 110 -20.58 9.65 1.19
C THR A 110 -21.05 10.10 2.58
N SER A 111 -21.18 9.16 3.52
CA SER A 111 -21.42 9.47 4.94
C SER A 111 -20.30 10.29 5.60
N GLN A 112 -19.14 10.42 4.95
CA GLN A 112 -18.00 11.23 5.36
C GLN A 112 -17.96 12.61 4.68
N GLY A 113 -18.95 12.96 3.86
CA GLY A 113 -19.05 14.27 3.21
C GLY A 113 -18.16 14.48 1.98
N LYS A 114 -17.46 13.45 1.48
CA LYS A 114 -16.79 13.48 0.17
C LYS A 114 -17.79 13.25 -0.96
N SER A 115 -17.59 13.87 -2.12
CA SER A 115 -18.43 13.58 -3.29
C SER A 115 -18.09 12.22 -3.93
N TYR A 116 -19.03 11.58 -4.64
CA TYR A 116 -18.70 10.35 -5.37
C TYR A 116 -17.72 10.59 -6.52
N ALA A 117 -17.78 11.76 -7.17
CA ALA A 117 -16.83 12.18 -8.20
C ALA A 117 -15.39 12.30 -7.66
N GLU A 118 -15.24 12.82 -6.44
CA GLU A 118 -13.96 12.90 -5.73
C GLU A 118 -13.41 11.52 -5.39
N VAL A 119 -14.25 10.62 -4.85
CA VAL A 119 -13.85 9.23 -4.55
C VAL A 119 -13.46 8.45 -5.81
N GLU A 120 -14.17 8.64 -6.92
CA GLU A 120 -13.82 8.03 -8.20
C GLU A 120 -12.51 8.60 -8.77
N ARG A 121 -12.29 9.91 -8.63
CA ARG A 121 -11.01 10.55 -9.00
C ARG A 121 -9.84 10.00 -8.17
N GLU A 122 -9.97 9.96 -6.84
CA GLU A 122 -8.94 9.38 -5.94
C GLU A 122 -8.60 7.94 -6.33
N LYS A 123 -9.62 7.12 -6.63
CA LYS A 123 -9.44 5.74 -7.08
C LYS A 123 -8.72 5.64 -8.44
N ASN A 124 -9.10 6.48 -9.41
CA ASN A 124 -8.49 6.47 -10.73
C ASN A 124 -7.05 6.98 -10.69
N GLU A 125 -6.76 8.00 -9.88
CA GLU A 125 -5.40 8.48 -9.63
C GLU A 125 -4.52 7.39 -9.00
N ALA A 126 -5.04 6.63 -8.02
CA ALA A 126 -4.31 5.50 -7.42
C ALA A 126 -4.02 4.38 -8.44
N ILE A 127 -4.98 4.03 -9.31
CA ILE A 127 -4.81 3.06 -10.40
C ILE A 127 -3.74 3.54 -11.40
N ASP A 128 -3.77 4.82 -11.77
CA ASP A 128 -2.80 5.41 -12.70
C ASP A 128 -1.37 5.41 -12.11
N GLN A 129 -1.20 5.68 -10.82
CA GLN A 129 0.11 5.59 -10.16
C GLN A 129 0.62 4.14 -10.11
N LEU A 130 -0.25 3.18 -9.80
CA LEU A 130 0.09 1.75 -9.81
C LEU A 130 0.51 1.29 -11.22
N ASN A 131 -0.22 1.70 -12.25
CA ASN A 131 0.10 1.38 -13.64
C ASN A 131 1.43 2.01 -14.09
N LYS A 132 1.71 3.26 -13.71
CA LYS A 132 2.99 3.94 -13.97
C LYS A 132 4.16 3.21 -13.31
N MET A 133 4.04 2.84 -12.04
CA MET A 133 5.03 2.02 -11.33
C MET A 133 5.28 0.71 -12.08
N ASN A 134 4.22 -0.07 -12.33
CA ASN A 134 4.34 -1.38 -12.97
C ASN A 134 5.03 -1.28 -14.33
N HIS A 135 4.66 -0.28 -15.13
CA HIS A 135 5.26 -0.01 -16.43
C HIS A 135 6.73 0.42 -16.34
N GLU A 136 7.11 1.23 -15.35
CA GLU A 136 8.51 1.63 -15.14
C GLU A 136 9.39 0.43 -14.73
N VAL A 137 8.91 -0.42 -13.82
CA VAL A 137 9.62 -1.64 -13.40
C VAL A 137 9.78 -2.62 -14.56
N GLU A 138 8.69 -2.89 -15.29
CA GLU A 138 8.71 -3.73 -16.49
C GLU A 138 9.68 -3.21 -17.55
N SER A 139 9.61 -1.91 -17.87
CA SER A 139 10.46 -1.29 -18.89
C SER A 139 11.93 -1.28 -18.47
N THR A 140 12.20 -1.06 -17.19
CA THR A 140 13.56 -1.12 -16.63
C THR A 140 14.12 -2.53 -16.80
N VAL A 141 13.45 -3.56 -16.29
CA VAL A 141 13.93 -4.95 -16.37
C VAL A 141 14.05 -5.42 -17.83
N ARG A 142 13.07 -5.14 -18.70
CA ARG A 142 13.13 -5.50 -20.13
C ARG A 142 14.23 -4.79 -20.92
N SER A 143 14.72 -3.65 -20.45
CA SER A 143 15.85 -2.94 -21.07
C SER A 143 17.22 -3.51 -20.69
N LEU A 144 17.27 -4.43 -19.72
CA LEU A 144 18.51 -5.05 -19.24
C LEU A 144 18.73 -6.41 -19.91
N ASP A 145 19.94 -6.62 -20.42
CA ASP A 145 20.38 -7.89 -20.97
C ASP A 145 20.89 -8.78 -19.83
N TYR A 146 20.40 -10.03 -19.78
CA TYR A 146 20.76 -10.99 -18.72
C TYR A 146 22.26 -11.27 -18.67
N SER A 147 22.94 -11.34 -19.83
CA SER A 147 24.35 -11.73 -19.91
C SER A 147 25.31 -10.62 -19.48
N SER A 148 24.86 -9.37 -19.43
CA SER A 148 25.73 -8.20 -19.26
C SER A 148 25.18 -7.15 -18.29
N SER A 149 24.19 -6.35 -18.68
CA SER A 149 23.74 -5.20 -17.89
C SER A 149 22.94 -5.60 -16.66
N LEU A 150 22.12 -6.66 -16.72
CA LEU A 150 21.34 -7.12 -15.56
C LEU A 150 22.25 -7.60 -14.41
N GLN A 151 23.35 -8.31 -14.73
CA GLN A 151 24.33 -8.78 -13.74
C GLN A 151 24.91 -7.64 -12.90
N THR A 152 25.08 -6.46 -13.52
CA THR A 152 25.81 -5.32 -12.96
C THR A 152 24.93 -4.11 -12.64
N TYR A 153 23.62 -4.20 -12.85
CA TYR A 153 22.65 -3.15 -12.52
C TYR A 153 22.40 -3.08 -11.00
N PRO A 154 22.51 -1.90 -10.36
CA PRO A 154 22.24 -1.72 -8.93
C PRO A 154 20.73 -1.56 -8.67
N PHE A 155 20.17 -2.49 -7.90
CA PHE A 155 18.81 -2.40 -7.36
C PHE A 155 18.88 -1.98 -5.88
N HIS A 156 17.90 -1.19 -5.43
CA HIS A 156 17.90 -0.63 -4.07
C HIS A 156 16.66 -1.07 -3.30
N LEU A 157 16.86 -1.82 -2.22
CA LEU A 157 15.81 -2.17 -1.27
C LEU A 157 15.72 -1.12 -0.17
N ILE A 158 14.52 -0.94 0.40
CA ILE A 158 14.30 -0.11 1.59
C ILE A 158 13.34 -0.79 2.58
N HIS A 159 13.64 -0.66 3.86
CA HIS A 159 12.75 -1.01 4.98
C HIS A 159 12.75 0.12 6.01
N VAL A 160 11.62 0.30 6.69
CA VAL A 160 11.42 1.28 7.76
C VAL A 160 10.64 0.61 8.89
N ASN A 161 11.17 0.70 10.11
CA ASN A 161 10.36 0.45 11.31
C ASN A 161 9.87 1.79 11.89
N TYR A 162 8.70 1.75 12.52
CA TYR A 162 8.01 2.90 13.09
C TYR A 162 7.43 2.54 14.45
N TYR A 163 7.28 3.53 15.33
CA TYR A 163 6.64 3.34 16.63
C TYR A 163 5.11 3.27 16.52
N CYS A 164 4.48 4.21 15.82
CA CYS A 164 3.03 4.33 15.77
C CYS A 164 2.54 5.00 14.46
N ARG A 165 1.28 4.76 14.10
CA ARG A 165 0.57 5.38 12.98
C ARG A 165 -0.51 6.33 13.51
N GLN A 166 -0.38 7.61 13.21
CA GLN A 166 -1.34 8.64 13.59
C GLN A 166 -2.62 8.58 12.74
N GLU A 167 -3.73 9.10 13.28
CA GLU A 167 -5.04 9.19 12.59
C GLU A 167 -4.97 9.93 11.24
N ASN A 168 -4.06 10.90 11.10
CA ASN A 168 -3.80 11.62 9.84
C ASN A 168 -2.99 10.80 8.81
N GLY A 169 -2.66 9.55 9.10
CA GLY A 169 -1.85 8.67 8.25
C GLY A 169 -0.33 8.83 8.39
N SER A 170 0.14 9.69 9.29
CA SER A 170 1.58 9.90 9.52
C SER A 170 2.19 8.82 10.41
N PHE A 171 3.40 8.38 10.08
CA PHE A 171 4.16 7.37 10.82
C PHE A 171 5.28 8.05 11.61
N THR A 172 5.50 7.62 12.85
CA THR A 172 6.64 8.08 13.66
C THR A 172 7.79 7.08 13.51
N PRO A 173 8.85 7.37 12.71
CA PRO A 173 9.92 6.41 12.44
C PRO A 173 10.75 6.08 13.68
N CYS A 174 11.35 4.88 13.69
CA CYS A 174 12.35 4.45 14.67
C CYS A 174 13.62 3.87 14.03
N GLU A 175 13.56 3.43 12.77
CA GLU A 175 14.70 2.85 12.03
C GLU A 175 14.48 2.96 10.53
N ILE A 176 15.55 3.14 9.77
CA ILE A 176 15.56 3.05 8.30
C ILE A 176 16.77 2.25 7.82
N ALA A 177 16.54 1.34 6.87
CA ALA A 177 17.56 0.51 6.26
C ALA A 177 17.42 0.51 4.74
N LEU A 178 18.52 0.73 4.02
CA LEU A 178 18.62 0.64 2.57
C LEU A 178 19.72 -0.34 2.18
N ALA A 179 19.49 -1.18 1.17
CA ALA A 179 20.48 -2.11 0.65
C ALA A 179 20.61 -2.00 -0.87
N GLU A 180 21.83 -1.80 -1.38
CA GLU A 180 22.15 -1.96 -2.80
C GLU A 180 22.53 -3.42 -3.05
N PHE A 181 21.88 -4.06 -4.02
CA PHE A 181 22.28 -5.37 -4.51
C PHE A 181 22.47 -5.39 -6.03
N ARG A 182 23.26 -6.36 -6.49
CA ARG A 182 23.45 -6.72 -7.91
C ARG A 182 23.33 -8.24 -8.05
N PHE A 183 23.00 -8.71 -9.24
CA PHE A 183 22.93 -10.15 -9.50
C PHE A 183 24.32 -10.83 -9.42
N LEU A 184 25.38 -10.12 -9.83
CA LEU A 184 26.75 -10.65 -9.83
C LEU A 184 27.34 -10.84 -8.43
N ASP A 185 27.10 -9.90 -7.50
CA ASP A 185 27.79 -9.85 -6.20
C ASP A 185 26.85 -9.99 -4.98
N GLY A 186 25.53 -10.08 -5.19
CA GLY A 186 24.55 -10.00 -4.11
C GLY A 186 24.49 -8.60 -3.47
N ILE A 187 24.33 -8.53 -2.15
CA ILE A 187 24.29 -7.28 -1.39
C ILE A 187 25.69 -6.65 -1.35
N ARG A 188 25.80 -5.40 -1.79
CA ARG A 188 27.09 -4.68 -1.92
C ARG A 188 27.31 -3.60 -0.90
N ARG A 189 26.25 -2.84 -0.59
CA ARG A 189 26.27 -1.70 0.32
C ARG A 189 24.99 -1.72 1.12
N VAL A 190 25.11 -1.45 2.42
CA VAL A 190 23.96 -1.22 3.30
C VAL A 190 24.15 0.14 3.94
N TYR A 191 23.08 0.92 3.98
CA TYR A 191 22.95 2.09 4.83
C TYR A 191 21.88 1.77 5.87
N HIS A 192 22.16 2.04 7.13
CA HIS A 192 21.28 1.74 8.24
C HIS A 192 21.44 2.85 9.29
N THR A 193 20.32 3.28 9.88
CA THR A 193 20.35 4.13 11.06
C THR A 193 19.07 3.96 11.87
N LEU A 194 19.22 3.96 13.19
CA LEU A 194 18.11 4.17 14.12
C LEU A 194 17.75 5.66 14.10
N ILE A 195 16.47 5.97 14.22
CA ILE A 195 15.94 7.34 14.20
C ILE A 195 15.34 7.64 15.56
N ASP A 196 15.76 8.76 16.17
CA ASP A 196 15.12 9.29 17.37
C ASP A 196 14.17 10.44 17.01
N PRO A 197 12.84 10.23 17.05
CA PRO A 197 11.84 11.25 16.78
C PRO A 197 11.68 12.26 17.94
N GLY A 198 12.46 12.13 19.01
CA GLY A 198 12.43 12.97 20.20
C GLY A 198 11.29 12.62 21.15
N ASN A 199 10.04 12.85 20.74
CA ASN A 199 8.85 12.53 21.53
C ASN A 199 7.82 11.77 20.71
N ILE A 200 7.19 10.76 21.33
CA ILE A 200 6.02 10.09 20.74
C ILE A 200 4.83 11.08 20.74
N PRO A 201 4.05 11.17 19.64
CA PRO A 201 2.86 12.01 19.57
C PRO A 201 1.88 11.75 20.72
N LEU A 202 1.23 12.82 21.20
CA LEU A 202 0.29 12.75 22.32
C LEU A 202 -0.86 11.79 22.02
N GLY A 203 -1.13 10.86 22.94
CA GLY A 203 -2.11 9.79 22.77
C GLY A 203 -1.54 8.45 22.29
N TYR A 204 -0.40 8.45 21.59
CA TYR A 204 0.12 7.26 20.90
C TYR A 204 1.15 6.45 21.70
N LYS A 205 1.51 6.85 22.92
CA LYS A 205 2.54 6.15 23.73
C LYS A 205 2.21 4.69 24.03
N PHE A 206 0.92 4.34 24.19
CA PHE A 206 0.51 2.94 24.39
C PHE A 206 0.69 2.09 23.13
N GLU A 207 0.29 2.61 21.97
CA GLU A 207 0.51 1.97 20.67
C GLU A 207 2.00 1.81 20.40
N ALA A 208 2.80 2.87 20.58
CA ALA A 208 4.24 2.88 20.39
C ALA A 208 4.99 1.80 21.20
N VAL A 209 4.62 1.63 22.48
CA VAL A 209 5.20 0.59 23.35
C VAL A 209 4.73 -0.80 22.91
N THR A 210 3.44 -0.95 22.59
CA THR A 210 2.86 -2.24 22.18
C THR A 210 3.46 -2.73 20.85
N HIS A 211 3.54 -1.84 19.85
CA HIS A 211 4.13 -2.15 18.55
C HIS A 211 5.61 -2.50 18.69
N SER A 212 6.40 -1.66 19.37
CA SER A 212 7.82 -1.95 19.62
C SER A 212 8.03 -3.33 20.25
N GLN A 213 7.30 -3.66 21.32
CA GLN A 213 7.39 -4.96 21.99
C GLN A 213 7.00 -6.15 21.09
N GLN A 214 6.16 -5.94 20.07
CA GLN A 214 5.69 -6.98 19.16
C GLN A 214 6.54 -7.12 17.89
N THR A 215 7.31 -6.10 17.50
CA THR A 215 8.04 -6.05 16.23
C THR A 215 9.54 -5.82 16.41
N HIS A 216 9.97 -4.56 16.49
CA HIS A 216 11.36 -4.14 16.35
C HIS A 216 12.11 -3.99 17.69
N GLN A 217 11.39 -3.93 18.81
CA GLN A 217 11.91 -3.90 20.19
C GLN A 217 12.93 -2.78 20.48
N ILE A 218 12.81 -1.67 19.75
CA ILE A 218 13.62 -0.46 19.93
C ILE A 218 13.02 0.34 21.12
N PRO A 219 13.83 0.77 22.12
CA PRO A 219 13.36 1.52 23.28
C PRO A 219 12.57 2.77 22.89
N VAL A 220 11.38 2.96 23.46
CA VAL A 220 10.46 4.01 23.04
C VAL A 220 10.76 5.31 23.81
N PRO A 221 11.03 6.46 23.14
CA PRO A 221 11.37 7.72 23.80
C PRO A 221 10.48 8.07 25.01
N PRO A 222 11.04 8.54 26.14
CA PRO A 222 12.35 9.21 26.26
C PRO A 222 13.54 8.29 26.61
N GLU A 223 13.41 6.96 26.52
CA GLU A 223 14.53 6.05 26.72
C GLU A 223 15.61 6.27 25.64
N GLU A 224 16.88 6.38 26.05
CA GLU A 224 17.99 6.62 25.11
C GLU A 224 18.47 5.30 24.47
N PHE A 225 18.47 5.25 23.13
CA PHE A 225 18.93 4.11 22.33
C PHE A 225 19.94 4.50 21.23
N GLY A 226 20.43 5.75 21.24
CA GLY A 226 21.45 6.22 20.29
C GLY A 226 20.95 6.51 18.86
N GLY A 227 19.65 6.72 18.67
CA GLY A 227 19.08 7.10 17.36
C GLY A 227 19.53 8.49 16.89
N GLU A 228 19.64 8.65 15.57
CA GLU A 228 19.94 9.92 14.92
C GLU A 228 18.74 10.88 15.02
N ARG A 229 19.03 12.14 15.37
CA ARG A 229 18.04 13.24 15.51
C ARG A 229 18.12 14.25 14.36
N ASP A 230 19.19 14.25 13.58
CA ASP A 230 19.35 15.13 12.43
C ASP A 230 18.72 14.50 11.18
N TYR A 231 17.44 14.83 10.95
CA TYR A 231 16.66 14.40 9.79
C TYR A 231 17.26 14.90 8.45
N VAL A 232 17.97 16.05 8.47
CA VAL A 232 18.66 16.59 7.29
C VAL A 232 19.87 15.73 6.94
N LYS A 233 20.64 15.31 7.94
CA LYS A 233 21.75 14.36 7.79
C LYS A 233 21.25 13.00 7.31
N ILE A 234 20.15 12.46 7.85
CA ILE A 234 19.54 11.21 7.38
C ILE A 234 19.17 11.31 5.89
N LEU A 235 18.49 12.39 5.48
CA LEU A 235 18.14 12.62 4.07
C LEU A 235 19.39 12.70 3.18
N TYR A 236 20.41 13.45 3.60
CA TYR A 236 21.67 13.61 2.88
C TYR A 236 22.39 12.27 2.71
N ASP A 237 22.47 11.47 3.77
CA ASP A 237 23.10 10.15 3.75
C ASP A 237 22.36 9.17 2.83
N ILE A 238 21.03 9.17 2.82
CA ILE A 238 20.20 8.40 1.88
C ILE A 238 20.47 8.83 0.43
N LYS A 239 20.41 10.13 0.12
CA LYS A 239 20.68 10.63 -1.25
C LYS A 239 22.11 10.28 -1.70
N ARG A 240 23.10 10.43 -0.81
CA ARG A 240 24.49 10.07 -1.04
C ARG A 240 24.69 8.57 -1.25
N PHE A 241 23.95 7.73 -0.53
CA PHE A 241 23.94 6.28 -0.74
C PHE A 241 23.48 5.94 -2.16
N LEU A 242 22.33 6.49 -2.59
CA LEU A 242 21.67 6.16 -3.85
C LEU A 242 22.37 6.70 -5.11
N VAL A 243 22.87 7.94 -5.08
CA VAL A 243 23.62 8.51 -6.21
C VAL A 243 25.06 7.97 -6.26
N GLY A 244 25.62 7.60 -5.11
CA GLY A 244 27.00 7.15 -4.96
C GLY A 244 28.04 8.24 -5.26
N SER A 245 29.32 7.87 -5.20
CA SER A 245 30.43 8.81 -5.40
C SER A 245 30.69 9.22 -6.85
N GLY A 246 29.83 8.82 -7.80
CA GLY A 246 30.03 9.17 -9.21
C GLY A 246 29.03 8.53 -10.16
N ARG A 247 28.05 9.33 -10.59
CA ARG A 247 27.41 9.35 -11.93
C ARG A 247 26.51 10.58 -12.03
N GLY A 248 26.41 11.16 -13.23
CA GLY A 248 25.35 12.12 -13.55
C GLY A 248 24.03 11.39 -13.75
N VAL A 249 23.46 10.84 -12.67
CA VAL A 249 22.14 10.20 -12.73
C VAL A 249 21.09 11.31 -12.84
N SER A 250 20.23 11.25 -13.86
CA SER A 250 19.24 12.29 -14.14
C SER A 250 18.02 12.27 -13.22
N SER A 251 17.86 11.24 -12.38
CA SER A 251 16.79 11.10 -11.39
C SER A 251 17.18 10.10 -10.30
N MET A 252 16.55 10.20 -9.13
CA MET A 252 16.73 9.24 -8.02
C MET A 252 16.33 7.82 -8.44
N PRO A 253 17.16 6.78 -8.22
CA PRO A 253 16.78 5.40 -8.55
C PRO A 253 15.57 4.95 -7.72
N PRO A 254 14.72 4.04 -8.25
CA PRO A 254 13.63 3.46 -7.48
C PRO A 254 14.10 2.67 -6.26
N LEU A 255 13.32 2.77 -5.19
CA LEU A 255 13.45 2.05 -3.93
C LEU A 255 12.36 0.99 -3.86
N TYR A 256 12.73 -0.26 -3.60
CA TYR A 256 11.79 -1.38 -3.57
C TYR A 256 11.53 -1.85 -2.14
N THR A 257 10.26 -2.01 -1.78
CA THR A 257 9.84 -2.43 -0.44
C THR A 257 8.64 -3.37 -0.47
N ARG A 258 8.32 -4.00 0.66
CA ARG A 258 7.14 -4.88 0.77
C ARG A 258 5.85 -4.06 0.74
N PRO A 259 4.72 -4.58 0.21
CA PRO A 259 3.46 -3.83 0.13
C PRO A 259 2.93 -3.35 1.49
N ASP A 260 3.15 -4.13 2.55
CA ASP A 260 2.77 -3.79 3.93
C ASP A 260 3.58 -2.63 4.55
N CYS A 261 4.76 -2.33 3.98
CA CYS A 261 5.65 -1.27 4.42
C CYS A 261 5.57 0.00 3.55
N GLU A 262 4.87 -0.06 2.40
CA GLU A 262 4.92 0.97 1.36
C GLU A 262 4.44 2.34 1.84
N ASP A 263 3.33 2.39 2.59
CA ASP A 263 2.80 3.62 3.20
C ASP A 263 3.77 4.25 4.20
N ALA A 264 4.36 3.43 5.08
CA ALA A 264 5.31 3.89 6.10
C ALA A 264 6.59 4.44 5.47
N VAL A 265 7.15 3.73 4.48
CA VAL A 265 8.32 4.17 3.73
C VAL A 265 8.04 5.48 2.99
N LYS A 266 6.92 5.60 2.27
CA LYS A 266 6.55 6.84 1.57
C LYS A 266 6.40 8.00 2.53
N ASN A 267 5.70 7.81 3.65
CA ASN A 267 5.47 8.87 4.63
C ASN A 267 6.76 9.35 5.29
N VAL A 268 7.65 8.43 5.68
CA VAL A 268 8.93 8.76 6.32
C VAL A 268 9.90 9.44 5.35
N LEU A 269 9.99 8.96 4.10
CA LEU A 269 10.78 9.64 3.07
C LEU A 269 10.24 11.03 2.73
N TRP A 270 8.92 11.20 2.70
CA TRP A 270 8.28 12.50 2.50
C TRP A 270 8.57 13.45 3.67
N GLY A 271 8.42 13.00 4.91
CA GLY A 271 8.74 13.79 6.10
C GLY A 271 10.21 14.22 6.15
N LEU A 272 11.14 13.34 5.78
CA LEU A 272 12.57 13.67 5.64
C LEU A 272 12.81 14.77 4.59
N GLN A 273 12.04 14.79 3.49
CA GLN A 273 12.14 15.83 2.45
C GLN A 273 11.50 17.16 2.88
N ASP A 274 10.35 17.10 3.55
CA ASP A 274 9.60 18.28 4.04
C ASP A 274 10.40 19.07 5.09
N CYS A 275 11.11 18.37 5.98
CA CYS A 275 12.04 18.97 6.96
C CYS A 275 13.14 19.85 6.36
N VAL A 276 13.41 19.77 5.05
CA VAL A 276 14.48 20.51 4.37
C VAL A 276 13.96 21.69 3.54
N GLN A 277 12.62 21.92 3.50
CA GLN A 277 11.97 23.01 2.74
C GLN A 277 12.58 23.17 1.34
N LEU A 278 12.56 22.09 0.56
CA LEU A 278 13.03 22.11 -0.82
C LEU A 278 12.02 22.83 -1.72
N ASP A 279 11.92 24.15 -1.58
CA ASP A 279 11.06 25.06 -2.36
C ASP A 279 11.30 24.96 -3.89
N ASN A 280 12.39 24.30 -4.30
CA ASN A 280 12.74 24.00 -5.68
C ASN A 280 13.09 22.51 -5.87
N ALA A 281 12.40 21.59 -5.18
CA ALA A 281 12.54 20.15 -5.40
C ALA A 281 12.21 19.80 -6.86
N ASN A 282 13.23 19.46 -7.64
CA ASN A 282 13.03 18.93 -8.98
C ASN A 282 12.34 17.56 -8.87
N ALA A 283 11.46 17.21 -9.82
CA ALA A 283 10.86 15.87 -9.87
C ALA A 283 11.93 14.75 -9.92
N ALA A 284 13.12 15.06 -10.46
CA ALA A 284 14.30 14.19 -10.44
C ALA A 284 14.81 13.85 -9.02
N ASP A 285 14.58 14.70 -8.03
CA ASP A 285 15.04 14.57 -6.64
C ASP A 285 14.05 13.83 -5.72
N MET A 286 12.86 13.49 -6.23
CA MET A 286 11.82 12.78 -5.50
C MET A 286 12.11 11.28 -5.40
N PHE A 287 11.81 10.68 -4.25
CA PHE A 287 11.94 9.24 -4.08
C PHE A 287 10.78 8.51 -4.76
N ARG A 288 11.10 7.46 -5.52
CA ARG A 288 10.13 6.53 -6.09
C ARG A 288 10.14 5.26 -5.24
N VAL A 289 9.03 4.95 -4.59
CA VAL A 289 8.87 3.76 -3.73
C VAL A 289 7.95 2.78 -4.43
N TYR A 290 8.47 1.59 -4.75
CA TYR A 290 7.82 0.58 -5.60
C TYR A 290 7.71 -0.79 -4.92
N SER A 291 6.77 -1.60 -5.39
CA SER A 291 6.55 -2.99 -4.93
C SER A 291 7.75 -3.90 -5.24
N LEU A 292 8.34 -4.47 -4.18
CA LEU A 292 9.39 -5.49 -4.26
C LEU A 292 8.89 -6.80 -4.91
N PRO A 293 7.71 -7.35 -4.59
CA PRO A 293 7.16 -8.49 -5.32
C PRO A 293 7.05 -8.24 -6.83
N LYS A 294 6.68 -7.02 -7.27
CA LYS A 294 6.63 -6.68 -8.71
C LYS A 294 8.01 -6.73 -9.36
N LEU A 295 9.03 -6.17 -8.70
CA LEU A 295 10.41 -6.30 -9.17
C LEU A 295 10.84 -7.76 -9.25
N PHE A 296 10.57 -8.55 -8.20
CA PHE A 296 10.98 -9.95 -8.13
C PHE A 296 10.31 -10.80 -9.22
N TYR A 297 9.02 -10.58 -9.49
CA TYR A 297 8.27 -11.20 -10.58
C TYR A 297 8.92 -10.93 -11.95
N GLU A 298 9.17 -9.66 -12.29
CA GLU A 298 9.79 -9.30 -13.58
C GLU A 298 11.22 -9.84 -13.70
N LEU A 299 12.04 -9.70 -12.65
CA LEU A 299 13.41 -10.22 -12.61
C LEU A 299 13.47 -11.74 -12.79
N ARG A 300 12.61 -12.49 -12.09
CA ARG A 300 12.58 -13.95 -12.19
C ARG A 300 12.22 -14.39 -13.60
N ASN A 301 11.24 -13.72 -14.22
CA ASN A 301 10.78 -14.03 -15.57
C ASN A 301 11.81 -13.63 -16.65
N ALA A 302 12.54 -12.52 -16.46
CA ALA A 302 13.64 -12.13 -17.34
C ALA A 302 14.81 -13.15 -17.35
N CYS A 303 15.01 -13.91 -16.26
CA CYS A 303 16.06 -14.91 -16.14
C CYS A 303 15.69 -16.30 -16.70
N VAL A 304 14.49 -16.50 -17.25
CA VAL A 304 14.02 -17.80 -17.75
C VAL A 304 14.74 -18.26 -19.03
N PRO A 305 14.94 -17.42 -20.08
CA PRO A 305 15.52 -17.87 -21.34
C PRO A 305 16.91 -18.51 -21.23
N ASP A 306 17.71 -18.07 -20.26
CA ASP A 306 19.10 -18.51 -20.05
C ASP A 306 19.25 -19.79 -19.22
N LYS A 307 18.14 -20.40 -18.75
CA LYS A 307 18.18 -21.63 -17.96
C LYS A 307 17.25 -22.71 -18.55
N PRO A 308 17.80 -23.70 -19.28
CA PRO A 308 17.02 -24.82 -19.82
C PRO A 308 16.23 -25.54 -18.71
N GLY A 309 14.91 -25.61 -18.88
CA GLY A 309 14.00 -26.22 -17.90
C GLY A 309 13.62 -25.35 -16.69
N ALA A 310 14.11 -24.11 -16.61
CA ALA A 310 13.58 -23.16 -15.62
C ALA A 310 12.16 -22.71 -16.00
N VAL A 311 11.30 -22.60 -15.00
CA VAL A 311 9.98 -21.98 -15.12
C VAL A 311 10.01 -20.66 -14.33
N GLY A 312 9.49 -19.61 -14.95
CA GLY A 312 9.26 -18.33 -14.28
C GLY A 312 8.07 -18.39 -13.31
N PHE A 313 7.64 -17.25 -12.81
CA PHE A 313 6.34 -17.13 -12.16
C PHE A 313 5.24 -16.97 -13.22
N PRO A 314 4.31 -17.93 -13.36
CA PRO A 314 3.18 -17.81 -14.29
C PRO A 314 2.10 -16.81 -13.82
N ALA A 315 2.11 -16.45 -12.54
CA ALA A 315 1.19 -15.50 -11.93
C ALA A 315 1.94 -14.63 -10.91
N PHE A 316 1.49 -13.38 -10.76
CA PHE A 316 2.12 -12.40 -9.87
C PHE A 316 2.09 -12.82 -8.38
N SER A 317 0.98 -13.41 -7.92
CA SER A 317 0.81 -13.83 -6.53
C SER A 317 1.89 -14.80 -6.04
N LEU A 318 2.42 -15.66 -6.92
CA LEU A 318 3.50 -16.60 -6.58
C LEU A 318 4.81 -15.90 -6.23
N ALA A 319 5.02 -14.66 -6.71
CA ALA A 319 6.15 -13.83 -6.32
C ALA A 319 5.90 -13.11 -4.98
N GLU A 320 4.64 -12.86 -4.61
CA GLU A 320 4.24 -12.38 -3.28
C GLU A 320 4.44 -13.50 -2.25
N ASP A 321 3.83 -14.67 -2.48
CA ASP A 321 3.94 -15.87 -1.63
C ASP A 321 5.41 -16.25 -1.31
N GLU A 322 6.28 -16.22 -2.32
CA GLU A 322 7.70 -16.59 -2.18
C GLU A 322 8.50 -15.55 -1.37
N ILE A 323 8.14 -14.27 -1.42
CA ILE A 323 8.72 -13.21 -0.59
C ILE A 323 8.19 -13.29 0.85
N GLU A 324 6.90 -13.56 1.04
CA GLU A 324 6.28 -13.71 2.36
C GLU A 324 6.79 -14.94 3.13
N ARG A 325 7.16 -16.01 2.42
CA ARG A 325 7.74 -17.22 3.02
C ARG A 325 9.02 -16.98 3.82
N ASP A 326 9.76 -15.91 3.50
CA ASP A 326 10.99 -15.47 4.16
C ASP A 326 11.90 -16.63 4.61
N VAL A 327 12.46 -17.35 3.63
CA VAL A 327 13.34 -18.50 3.88
C VAL A 327 14.64 -18.15 4.61
N PHE A 328 14.93 -16.84 4.80
CA PHE A 328 16.13 -16.35 5.47
C PHE A 328 15.86 -15.81 6.88
N LYS A 329 14.60 -15.77 7.35
CA LYS A 329 14.18 -15.27 8.67
C LYS A 329 15.03 -15.76 9.85
N PHE A 330 15.52 -17.00 9.79
CA PHE A 330 16.30 -17.64 10.86
C PHE A 330 17.82 -17.62 10.63
N ARG A 331 18.30 -16.91 9.61
CA ARG A 331 19.74 -16.74 9.35
C ARG A 331 20.31 -15.75 10.37
N LYS A 332 21.36 -16.17 11.08
CA LYS A 332 22.06 -15.33 12.07
C LYS A 332 23.03 -14.36 11.42
N GLY A 333 23.29 -13.21 12.07
CA GLY A 333 24.30 -12.25 11.64
C GLY A 333 23.95 -11.46 10.38
N ILE A 334 22.65 -11.22 10.16
CA ILE A 334 22.14 -10.36 9.07
C ILE A 334 21.25 -9.22 9.58
N SER A 335 21.00 -9.13 10.89
CA SER A 335 20.21 -8.05 11.49
C SER A 335 21.12 -6.91 11.99
N CYS A 336 20.53 -5.79 12.42
CA CYS A 336 21.29 -4.73 13.06
C CYS A 336 21.74 -5.16 14.47
N GLU A 337 22.76 -4.52 15.04
CA GLU A 337 23.29 -4.91 16.36
C GLU A 337 22.19 -4.93 17.45
N VAL A 338 21.25 -3.98 17.40
CA VAL A 338 20.10 -3.93 18.32
C VAL A 338 19.12 -5.10 18.11
N GLY A 339 18.92 -5.56 16.88
CA GLY A 339 18.12 -6.76 16.58
C GLY A 339 18.81 -8.06 16.99
N ASP A 340 20.12 -8.18 16.76
CA ASP A 340 20.91 -9.39 17.06
C ASP A 340 20.99 -9.68 18.57
N PHE A 341 20.86 -8.65 19.43
CA PHE A 341 20.74 -8.83 20.89
C PHE A 341 19.37 -9.33 21.36
N ILE A 342 18.34 -9.27 20.52
CA ILE A 342 16.93 -9.38 20.91
C ILE A 342 16.19 -10.53 20.19
N CYS A 343 16.74 -11.10 19.12
CA CYS A 343 16.21 -12.30 18.47
C CYS A 343 16.33 -13.58 19.33
N CYS A 344 15.20 -14.03 19.91
CA CYS A 344 14.96 -15.40 20.37
C CYS A 344 13.92 -16.09 19.48
#